data_AF-A0AAD4UQS9-F1
#
_entry.id   AF-A0AAD4UQS9-F1
#
_cell.length_a   1.000
_cell.length_b   1.000
_cell.length_c   1.000
_cell.angle_alpha   90.00
_cell.angle_beta   90.00
_cell.angle_gamma   90.00
#
_symmetry.space_group_name_H-M   'P 1'
#
loop_
_entity.id
_entity.type
_entity.pdbx_description
1 polymer ?
#
loop_
_entity_poly.entity_id
_entity_poly.type
_entity_poly.pdbx_seq_one_letter_code
_entity_poly.pdbx_strand_id
1 'polypeptide(L)'
;MRKSLIFRRNSKDKTQPGNISNNPVKPQLEGKTNETYEEFTAIEYKTQVVAGINYYIKIQTGDNRYIHIKVFKSLPQQNQSLTLTGYQVDKTKDDELTGF
;
A
#
# COMPACT_ATOMS: atom_id res chain seq x y z
N MET A 1 -14.11 20.41 -0.03
CA MET A 1 -13.38 20.45 1.26
C MET A 1 -12.54 19.18 1.39
N ARG A 2 -11.22 19.28 1.37
CA ARG A 2 -10.31 18.12 1.53
C ARG A 2 -9.98 17.98 3.02
N LYS A 3 -10.61 17.02 3.72
CA LYS A 3 -10.20 16.66 5.08
C LYS A 3 -9.00 15.71 4.99
N SER A 4 -7.79 16.24 5.19
CA SER A 4 -6.63 15.42 5.55
C SER A 4 -6.85 14.90 6.96
N LEU A 5 -7.09 13.60 7.10
CA LEU A 5 -7.27 12.93 8.39
C LEU A 5 -5.91 12.38 8.84
N ILE A 6 -5.24 13.11 9.73
CA ILE A 6 -4.06 12.63 10.46
C ILE A 6 -4.56 11.62 11.51
N PHE A 7 -4.18 10.35 11.39
CA PHE A 7 -4.52 9.35 12.40
C PHE A 7 -3.39 9.20 13.44
N ARG A 8 -3.74 9.49 14.71
CA ARG A 8 -2.96 9.16 15.90
C ARG A 8 -2.78 7.64 16.01
N ARG A 9 -1.56 7.18 16.31
CA ARG A 9 -1.26 5.79 16.71
C ARG A 9 -2.28 5.32 17.76
N ASN A 10 -3.08 4.30 17.43
CA ASN A 10 -3.89 3.57 18.40
C ASN A 10 -3.49 2.10 18.33
N SER A 11 -2.97 1.54 19.43
CA SER A 11 -2.25 0.26 19.45
C SER A 11 -3.17 -0.99 19.43
N LYS A 12 -4.39 -0.89 18.88
CA LYS A 12 -5.37 -2.00 18.88
C LYS A 12 -6.13 -2.21 17.57
N ASP A 13 -5.68 -1.62 16.46
CA ASP A 13 -6.11 -2.12 15.14
C ASP A 13 -5.23 -3.32 14.76
N LYS A 14 -5.82 -4.51 14.65
CA LYS A 14 -5.11 -5.76 14.30
C LYS A 14 -4.79 -5.87 12.81
N THR A 15 -4.85 -4.76 12.05
CA THR A 15 -4.24 -4.65 10.72
C THR A 15 -2.88 -3.94 10.77
N GLN A 16 -2.07 -4.20 11.81
CA GLN A 16 -0.70 -3.72 11.83
C GLN A 16 0.12 -4.43 10.73
N PRO A 17 0.88 -3.70 9.89
CA PRO A 17 1.95 -4.28 9.09
C PRO A 17 3.16 -4.54 9.99
N GLY A 18 2.99 -5.42 10.96
CA GLY A 18 4.06 -6.01 11.75
C GLY A 18 4.14 -7.47 11.34
N ASN A 19 5.18 -7.80 10.55
CA ASN A 19 5.46 -9.12 9.95
C ASN A 19 4.56 -9.46 8.74
N ILE A 20 5.04 -9.09 7.56
CA ILE A 20 4.36 -9.22 6.27
C ILE A 20 4.63 -10.60 5.66
N SER A 21 4.33 -11.69 6.37
CA SER A 21 4.33 -13.03 5.75
C SER A 21 3.04 -13.33 4.96
N ASN A 22 1.96 -12.56 5.16
CA ASN A 22 0.62 -12.87 4.62
C ASN A 22 -0.06 -11.71 3.85
N ASN A 23 0.67 -10.73 3.32
CA ASN A 23 0.05 -9.70 2.48
C ASN A 23 -0.12 -10.22 1.04
N PRO A 24 -1.36 -10.39 0.52
CA PRO A 24 -1.57 -10.91 -0.84
C PRO A 24 -1.02 -10.00 -1.94
N VAL A 25 -0.65 -8.75 -1.61
CA VAL A 25 -0.19 -7.75 -2.56
C VAL A 25 1.30 -7.88 -2.90
N LYS A 26 2.13 -8.37 -1.98
CA LYS A 26 3.58 -8.50 -2.23
C LYS A 26 3.88 -9.46 -3.39
N PRO A 27 3.33 -10.69 -3.43
CA PRO A 27 3.54 -11.59 -4.58
C PRO A 27 3.02 -11.03 -5.90
N GLN A 28 1.93 -10.24 -5.85
CA GLN A 28 1.39 -9.58 -7.05
C GLN A 28 2.36 -8.51 -7.59
N LEU A 29 3.04 -7.78 -6.70
CA LEU A 29 4.04 -6.80 -7.10
C LEU A 29 5.28 -7.50 -7.66
N GLU A 30 5.82 -8.48 -6.94
CA GLU A 30 7.01 -9.24 -7.35
C GLU A 30 6.81 -9.90 -8.72
N GLY A 31 5.63 -10.48 -8.97
CA GLY A 31 5.28 -11.03 -10.27
C GLY A 31 5.15 -9.99 -11.40
N LYS A 32 4.84 -8.73 -11.08
CA LYS A 32 4.75 -7.63 -12.07
C LYS A 32 6.08 -6.93 -12.32
N THR A 33 6.93 -6.81 -11.31
CA THR A 33 8.27 -6.18 -11.42
C THR A 33 9.35 -7.17 -11.81
N ASN A 34 9.08 -8.49 -11.70
CA ASN A 34 10.08 -9.55 -11.84
C ASN A 34 11.28 -9.37 -10.88
N GLU A 35 10.99 -8.82 -9.70
CA GLU A 35 11.95 -8.59 -8.62
C GLU A 35 11.39 -9.21 -7.33
N THR A 36 12.28 -9.65 -6.45
CA THR A 36 11.92 -10.08 -5.10
C THR A 36 12.31 -9.01 -4.09
N TYR A 37 11.45 -8.76 -3.10
CA TYR A 37 11.71 -7.74 -2.08
C TYR A 37 11.96 -8.39 -0.74
N GLU A 38 13.19 -8.33 -0.22
CA GLU A 38 13.49 -8.83 1.13
C GLU A 38 12.82 -7.96 2.20
N GLU A 39 12.98 -6.64 2.07
CA GLU A 39 12.24 -5.64 2.85
C GLU A 39 10.97 -5.21 2.10
N PHE A 40 9.85 -5.06 2.81
CA PHE A 40 8.58 -4.64 2.20
C PHE A 40 7.74 -3.80 3.17
N THR A 41 8.33 -2.80 3.81
CA THR A 41 7.70 -2.11 4.95
C THR A 41 6.80 -0.97 4.47
N ALA A 42 5.50 -0.98 4.82
CA ALA A 42 4.62 0.15 4.53
C ALA A 42 4.90 1.34 5.48
N ILE A 43 5.22 2.51 4.91
CA ILE A 43 5.63 3.71 5.65
C ILE A 43 4.53 4.76 5.69
N GLU A 44 3.79 4.91 4.60
CA GLU A 44 2.68 5.87 4.47
C GLU A 44 1.55 5.26 3.64
N TYR A 45 0.31 5.67 3.89
CA TYR A 45 -0.80 5.35 3.00
C TYR A 45 -1.79 6.51 2.89
N LYS A 46 -2.48 6.59 1.76
CA LYS A 46 -3.63 7.46 1.50
C LYS A 46 -4.79 6.63 0.96
N THR A 47 -6.01 7.09 1.16
CA THR A 47 -7.22 6.38 0.72
C THR A 47 -8.07 7.24 -0.18
N GLN A 48 -8.78 6.58 -1.10
CA GLN A 48 -9.79 7.19 -1.95
C GLN A 48 -11.00 6.24 -2.03
N VAL A 49 -12.17 6.73 -1.63
CA VAL A 49 -13.42 5.97 -1.70
C VAL A 49 -13.99 6.04 -3.12
N VAL A 50 -14.40 4.89 -3.65
CA VAL A 50 -15.05 4.70 -4.95
C VAL A 50 -16.19 3.68 -4.79
N ALA A 51 -16.57 2.93 -5.83
CA ALA A 51 -17.32 1.69 -5.68
C ALA A 51 -16.45 0.56 -5.07
N GLY A 52 -15.90 0.83 -3.89
CA GLY A 52 -14.78 0.13 -3.27
C GLY A 52 -13.82 1.14 -2.62
N ILE A 53 -12.58 0.74 -2.36
CA ILE A 53 -11.56 1.63 -1.79
C ILE A 53 -10.26 1.46 -2.56
N ASN A 54 -9.70 2.56 -3.06
CA ASN A 54 -8.31 2.62 -3.50
C ASN A 54 -7.43 2.98 -2.30
N TYR A 55 -6.38 2.21 -2.07
CA TYR A 55 -5.28 2.51 -1.17
C TYR A 55 -4.05 2.87 -1.99
N TYR A 56 -3.50 4.04 -1.75
CA TYR A 56 -2.16 4.40 -2.19
C TYR A 56 -1.23 4.12 -1.02
N ILE A 57 -0.15 3.38 -1.22
CA ILE A 57 0.74 2.95 -0.14
C ILE A 57 2.19 3.19 -0.56
N LYS A 58 2.97 3.87 0.27
CA LYS A 58 4.41 4.02 0.14
C LYS A 58 5.10 2.91 0.90
N ILE A 59 5.93 2.14 0.22
CA ILE A 59 6.60 0.96 0.74
C ILE A 59 8.10 1.15 0.62
N GLN A 60 8.82 0.91 1.70
CA GLN A 60 10.27 0.81 1.70
C GLN A 60 10.68 -0.62 1.33
N THR A 61 11.56 -0.75 0.33
CA THR A 61 12.03 -2.05 -0.20
C THR A 61 13.53 -2.27 -0.06
N GLY A 62 14.18 -1.41 0.71
CA GLY A 62 15.59 -1.49 1.08
C GLY A 62 16.12 -0.12 1.51
N ASP A 63 17.45 0.01 1.55
CA ASP A 63 18.10 1.25 1.95
C ASP A 63 17.78 2.38 0.97
N ASN A 64 16.99 3.34 1.46
CA ASN A 64 16.54 4.51 0.72
C ASN A 64 15.79 4.23 -0.60
N ARG A 65 15.29 2.99 -0.79
CA ARG A 65 14.48 2.60 -1.96
C ARG A 65 13.03 2.46 -1.58
N TYR A 66 12.16 3.06 -2.39
CA TYR A 66 10.73 3.06 -2.15
C TYR A 66 9.95 2.73 -3.42
N ILE A 67 8.76 2.18 -3.21
CA ILE A 67 7.77 1.91 -4.24
C ILE A 67 6.44 2.49 -3.75
N HIS A 68 5.73 3.17 -4.64
CA HIS A 68 4.34 3.55 -4.39
C HIS A 68 3.43 2.55 -5.08
N ILE A 69 2.51 1.95 -4.34
CA ILE A 69 1.53 1.00 -4.91
C ILE A 69 0.11 1.53 -4.78
N LYS A 70 -0.76 1.08 -5.68
CA LYS A 70 -2.19 1.30 -5.66
C LYS A 70 -2.90 -0.05 -5.52
N VAL A 71 -3.60 -0.23 -4.42
CA VAL A 71 -4.35 -1.44 -4.11
C VAL A 71 -5.83 -1.13 -4.11
N PHE A 72 -6.61 -1.88 -4.88
CA PHE A 72 -8.05 -1.81 -4.84
C PHE A 72 -8.59 -2.87 -3.87
N LYS A 73 -9.50 -2.43 -2.99
CA LYS A 73 -10.31 -3.29 -2.14
C LYS A 73 -11.75 -3.23 -2.63
N SER A 74 -12.27 -4.38 -3.05
CA SER A 74 -13.67 -4.53 -3.45
C SER A 74 -14.64 -4.27 -2.29
N LEU A 75 -15.90 -4.00 -2.63
CA LEU A 75 -16.97 -3.88 -1.64
C LEU A 75 -17.17 -5.20 -0.88
N PRO A 76 -17.65 -5.20 0.38
CA PRO A 76 -17.76 -6.41 1.21
C PRO A 76 -18.57 -7.55 0.59
N GLN A 77 -19.54 -7.21 -0.26
CA GLN A 77 -20.41 -8.14 -0.98
C GLN A 77 -19.72 -8.81 -2.18
N GLN A 78 -18.59 -8.27 -2.62
CA GLN A 78 -17.80 -8.79 -3.74
C GLN A 78 -16.48 -9.29 -3.19
N ASN A 79 -16.31 -10.62 -3.14
CA ASN A 79 -15.07 -11.35 -2.84
C ASN A 79 -13.93 -10.44 -2.39
N GLN A 80 -13.81 -10.25 -1.07
CA GLN A 80 -13.00 -9.22 -0.36
C GLN A 80 -11.50 -9.32 -0.67
N SER A 81 -11.15 -9.10 -1.92
CA SER A 81 -9.83 -9.32 -2.48
C SER A 81 -9.11 -7.99 -2.59
N LEU A 82 -7.83 -8.02 -2.25
CA LEU A 82 -6.91 -6.91 -2.44
C LEU A 82 -6.18 -7.13 -3.74
N THR A 83 -6.40 -6.23 -4.70
CA THR A 83 -5.80 -6.33 -6.03
C THR A 83 -4.82 -5.19 -6.23
N LEU A 84 -3.59 -5.52 -6.62
CA LEU A 84 -2.62 -4.53 -7.07
C LEU A 84 -3.05 -3.99 -8.44
N THR A 85 -3.47 -2.72 -8.47
CA THR A 85 -4.00 -2.06 -9.67
C THR A 85 -3.01 -1.08 -10.29
N GLY A 86 -1.96 -0.69 -9.57
CA GLY A 86 -0.91 0.16 -10.09
C GLY A 86 0.31 0.19 -9.18
N TYR A 87 1.45 0.59 -9.73
CA TYR A 87 2.69 0.77 -8.97
C TYR A 87 3.58 1.81 -9.66
N GLN A 88 4.46 2.43 -8.88
CA GLN A 88 5.53 3.30 -9.33
C GLN A 88 6.80 2.90 -8.59
N VAL A 89 7.83 2.51 -9.34
CA VAL A 89 9.16 2.13 -8.83
C VAL A 89 10.07 3.37 -8.71
N ASP A 90 11.29 3.15 -8.23
CA ASP A 90 12.36 4.15 -8.14
C ASP A 90 11.96 5.42 -7.37
N LYS A 91 11.16 5.24 -6.31
CA LYS A 91 10.80 6.33 -5.40
C LYS A 91 11.81 6.46 -4.28
N THR A 92 11.84 7.65 -3.71
CA THR A 92 12.67 8.05 -2.58
C THR A 92 11.81 8.30 -1.35
N LYS A 93 12.46 8.48 -0.20
CA LYS A 93 11.78 8.79 1.07
C LYS A 93 10.99 10.10 1.01
N ASP A 94 11.44 11.06 0.22
CA ASP A 94 10.87 12.41 0.18
C ASP A 94 9.79 12.58 -0.89
N ASP A 95 9.67 11.62 -1.82
CA ASP A 95 8.60 11.63 -2.82
C ASP A 95 7.21 11.58 -2.18
N GLU A 96 6.37 12.56 -2.49
CA GLU A 96 5.00 12.59 -1.98
C GLU A 96 4.20 11.41 -2.52
N LEU A 97 3.49 10.71 -1.62
CA LEU A 97 2.52 9.71 -2.01
C LEU A 97 1.27 10.40 -2.61
N THR A 98 1.12 10.40 -3.92
CA THR A 98 -0.02 11.01 -4.61
C THR A 98 -0.92 9.96 -5.27
N GLY A 99 -2.13 10.38 -5.66
CA GLY A 99 -3.04 9.51 -6.41
C GLY A 99 -2.60 9.40 -7.88
N PHE A 100 -2.55 8.18 -8.39
CA PHE A 100 -2.28 7.82 -9.78
C PHE A 100 -3.21 6.69 -10.27
#